data_AF-A0A919GP92-F1
#
_entry.id   AF-A0A919GP92-F1
#
_cell.length_a   1.000
_cell.length_b   1.000
_cell.length_c   1.000
_cell.angle_alpha   90.00
_cell.angle_beta   90.00
_cell.angle_gamma   90.00
#
_symmetry.space_group_name_H-M   'P 1'
#
loop_
_entity.id
_entity.type
_entity.pdbx_description
1 polymer ?
#
loop_
_entity_poly.entity_id
_entity_poly.type
_entity_poly.pdbx_seq_one_letter_code
_entity_poly.pdbx_strand_id
1 'polypeptide(L)'
;MLPVRYTYRCDVCRASAPSRGSRADARADRDDHRDRAHHGLSPDDGIDQTPGPVDQLITHALNRAAARARGERRSSRDHPDAQPAIRQATLLLAAGAAVIILLGLLIR
;
A
#
# COMPACT_ATOMS: atom_id res chain seq x y z
N MET A 1 16.41 -0.04 -15.47
CA MET A 1 15.97 -1.43 -15.23
C MET A 1 16.08 -1.70 -13.74
N LEU A 2 14.97 -1.98 -13.06
CA LEU A 2 15.00 -2.34 -11.64
C LEU A 2 15.66 -3.72 -11.50
N PRO A 3 16.44 -3.96 -10.42
CA PRO A 3 17.15 -5.23 -10.26
C PRO A 3 16.14 -6.36 -10.09
N VAL A 4 16.26 -7.40 -10.90
CA VAL A 4 15.44 -8.61 -10.82
C VAL A 4 16.18 -9.68 -10.03
N ARG A 5 15.45 -10.53 -9.31
CA ARG A 5 15.99 -11.65 -8.54
C ARG A 5 15.54 -12.97 -9.17
N TYR A 6 16.40 -13.98 -9.11
CA TYR A 6 16.16 -15.30 -9.70
C TYR A 6 16.33 -16.37 -8.63
N THR A 7 15.37 -17.28 -8.52
CA THR A 7 15.39 -18.35 -7.51
C THR A 7 15.17 -19.70 -8.19
N TYR A 8 16.09 -20.64 -7.98
CA TYR A 8 15.90 -22.02 -8.40
C TYR A 8 14.97 -22.77 -7.42
N ARG A 9 14.10 -23.61 -7.98
CA ARG A 9 13.23 -24.54 -7.24
C ARG A 9 13.16 -25.89 -7.93
N CYS A 10 13.11 -26.95 -7.14
CA CYS A 10 12.82 -28.30 -7.59
C CYS A 10 11.54 -28.78 -6.92
N ASP A 11 10.52 -29.09 -7.71
CA ASP A 11 9.21 -29.49 -7.18
C ASP A 11 9.23 -30.94 -6.66
N VAL A 12 10.05 -31.79 -7.26
CA VAL A 12 10.27 -33.19 -6.83
C VAL A 12 10.89 -33.25 -5.43
N CYS A 13 11.95 -32.47 -5.21
CA CYS A 13 12.67 -32.43 -3.93
C CYS A 13 12.05 -31.47 -2.91
N ARG A 14 11.10 -30.63 -3.34
CA ARG A 14 10.61 -29.46 -2.57
C ARG A 14 11.74 -28.57 -2.05
N ALA A 15 12.81 -28.45 -2.84
CA ALA A 15 14.00 -27.70 -2.50
C ALA A 15 14.00 -26.34 -3.21
N SER A 16 14.55 -25.31 -2.55
CA SER A 16 14.71 -23.98 -3.13
C SER A 16 16.08 -23.40 -2.76
N ALA A 17 16.73 -22.78 -3.75
CA ALA A 17 18.02 -22.13 -3.57
C ALA A 17 17.86 -20.68 -3.07
N PRO A 18 18.91 -20.06 -2.52
CA PRO A 18 18.92 -18.63 -2.23
C PRO A 18 18.68 -17.78 -3.49
N SER A 19 18.06 -16.61 -3.33
CA SER A 19 17.83 -15.69 -4.46
C SER A 19 19.14 -15.16 -5.04
N ARG A 20 19.26 -15.16 -6.36
CA ARG A 20 20.43 -14.69 -7.12
C ARG A 20 20.17 -13.38 -7.83
N GLY A 21 21.25 -12.63 -8.08
CA GLY A 21 21.21 -11.38 -8.85
C GLY A 21 21.14 -11.61 -10.36
N SER A 22 21.49 -12.81 -10.84
CA SER A 22 21.47 -13.16 -12.25
C SER A 22 20.78 -14.50 -12.51
N ARG A 23 20.24 -14.66 -13.72
CA ARG A 23 19.67 -15.94 -14.16
C ARG A 23 20.74 -17.02 -14.35
N ALA A 24 21.98 -16.63 -14.62
CA ALA A 24 23.10 -17.55 -14.79
C ALA A 24 23.44 -18.25 -13.47
N ASP A 25 23.50 -17.51 -12.37
CA ASP A 25 23.78 -18.10 -11.05
C ASP A 25 22.67 -19.07 -10.62
N ALA A 26 21.40 -18.73 -10.87
CA ALA A 26 20.29 -19.62 -10.57
C ALA A 26 20.28 -20.88 -11.46
N ARG A 27 20.90 -20.83 -12.66
CA ARG A 27 21.15 -22.05 -13.46
C ARG A 27 22.27 -22.88 -12.88
N ALA A 28 23.35 -22.27 -12.39
CA ALA A 28 24.41 -22.99 -11.71
C ALA A 28 23.89 -23.73 -10.46
N ASP A 29 22.99 -23.11 -9.67
CA ASP A 29 22.33 -23.78 -8.54
C ASP A 29 21.52 -25.02 -8.98
N ARG A 30 20.82 -24.91 -10.12
CA ARG A 30 20.07 -26.03 -10.71
C ARG A 30 21.01 -27.15 -11.14
N ASP A 31 22.08 -26.81 -11.82
CA ASP A 31 23.02 -27.79 -12.36
C ASP A 31 23.73 -28.53 -11.21
N ASP A 32 24.18 -27.82 -10.17
CA ASP A 32 24.73 -28.43 -8.95
C ASP A 32 23.70 -29.34 -8.25
N HIS A 33 22.45 -28.90 -8.11
CA HIS A 33 21.40 -29.74 -7.52
C HIS A 33 21.13 -30.99 -8.36
N ARG A 34 21.05 -30.84 -9.69
CA ARG A 34 20.79 -31.93 -10.63
C ARG A 34 21.86 -33.00 -10.52
N ASP A 35 23.12 -32.59 -10.50
CA ASP A 35 24.25 -33.53 -10.45
C ASP A 35 24.29 -34.28 -9.12
N ARG A 36 23.96 -33.59 -8.01
CA ARG A 36 24.07 -34.14 -6.66
C ARG A 36 22.86 -34.93 -6.19
N ALA A 37 21.66 -34.47 -6.52
CA ALA A 37 20.40 -35.06 -6.05
C ALA A 37 19.74 -35.98 -7.09
N HIS A 38 20.00 -35.75 -8.38
CA HIS A 38 19.37 -36.48 -9.48
C HIS A 38 20.36 -37.19 -10.40
N HIS A 39 21.66 -37.20 -10.07
CA HIS A 39 22.71 -37.86 -10.86
C HIS A 39 22.69 -37.43 -12.35
N GLY A 40 22.42 -36.16 -12.61
CA GLY A 40 22.35 -35.60 -13.96
C GLY A 40 20.97 -35.71 -14.64
N LEU A 41 19.99 -36.38 -14.03
CA LEU A 41 18.63 -36.47 -14.58
C LEU A 41 17.86 -35.16 -14.36
N SER A 42 17.06 -34.73 -15.33
CA SER A 42 16.27 -33.49 -15.20
C SER A 42 14.95 -33.77 -14.46
N PRO A 43 14.77 -33.30 -13.21
CA PRO A 43 13.49 -33.35 -12.51
C PRO A 43 12.53 -32.28 -13.04
N ASP A 44 11.31 -32.27 -12.52
CA ASP A 44 10.40 -31.13 -12.65
C ASP A 44 10.93 -29.97 -11.79
N ASP A 45 11.50 -28.95 -12.45
CA ASP A 45 12.19 -27.84 -11.82
C ASP A 45 11.97 -26.50 -12.54
N GLY A 46 12.24 -25.40 -11.84
CA GLY A 46 11.97 -24.06 -12.33
C GLY A 46 12.98 -23.02 -11.84
N ILE A 47 13.05 -21.91 -12.56
CA ILE A 47 13.68 -20.67 -12.07
C ILE A 47 12.61 -19.60 -12.06
N ASP A 48 12.24 -19.17 -10.86
CA ASP A 48 11.30 -18.09 -10.65
C ASP A 48 12.00 -16.74 -10.76
N GLN A 49 11.33 -15.80 -11.42
CA GLN A 49 11.78 -14.42 -11.54
C GLN A 49 10.95 -13.56 -10.60
N THR A 50 11.59 -12.92 -9.62
CA THR A 50 10.93 -12.03 -8.66
C THR A 50 11.43 -10.60 -8.80
N PRO A 51 10.52 -9.61 -8.69
CA PRO A 51 10.92 -8.21 -8.55
C PRO A 51 11.90 -8.03 -7.40
N GLY A 52 13.00 -7.32 -7.64
CA GLY A 52 13.95 -7.03 -6.58
C GLY A 52 13.40 -6.06 -5.53
N PRO A 53 14.14 -5.85 -4.43
CA PRO A 53 13.65 -5.11 -3.26
C PRO A 53 13.18 -3.69 -3.58
N VAL A 54 13.84 -3.03 -4.53
CA VAL A 54 13.52 -1.65 -4.94
C VAL A 54 12.15 -1.59 -5.62
N ASP A 55 11.82 -2.56 -6.47
CA ASP A 55 10.55 -2.58 -7.21
C ASP A 55 9.36 -2.84 -6.28
N GLN A 56 9.56 -3.72 -5.29
CA GLN A 56 8.59 -3.96 -4.23
C GLN A 56 8.34 -2.68 -3.41
N LEU A 57 9.41 -1.95 -3.05
CA LEU A 57 9.29 -0.70 -2.29
C LEU A 57 8.52 0.37 -3.06
N ILE A 58 8.82 0.54 -4.35
CA ILE A 58 8.13 1.49 -5.24
C ILE A 58 6.66 1.11 -5.35
N THR A 59 6.35 -0.15 -5.59
CA THR A 59 4.97 -0.65 -5.70
C THR A 59 4.19 -0.41 -4.41
N HIS A 60 4.78 -0.67 -3.24
CA HIS A 60 4.15 -0.37 -1.96
C HIS A 60 3.91 1.12 -1.75
N ALA A 61 4.87 1.98 -2.12
CA ALA A 61 4.72 3.43 -2.02
C ALA A 61 3.58 3.94 -2.92
N LEU A 62 3.53 3.48 -4.17
CA LEU A 62 2.48 3.83 -5.12
C LEU A 62 1.10 3.37 -4.64
N ASN A 63 0.97 2.14 -4.16
CA ASN A 63 -0.28 1.61 -3.62
C ASN A 63 -0.76 2.41 -2.41
N ARG A 64 0.16 2.81 -1.52
CA ARG A 64 -0.17 3.65 -0.35
C ARG A 64 -0.63 5.04 -0.76
N ALA A 65 0.05 5.67 -1.74
CA ALA A 65 -0.36 6.95 -2.28
C ALA A 65 -1.75 6.88 -2.94
N ALA A 66 -2.01 5.83 -3.71
CA ALA A 66 -3.30 5.61 -4.35
C ALA A 66 -4.42 5.37 -3.32
N ALA A 67 -4.17 4.58 -2.27
CA ALA A 67 -5.12 4.36 -1.19
C ALA A 67 -5.46 5.67 -0.46
N ARG A 68 -4.45 6.51 -0.19
CA ARG A 68 -4.66 7.83 0.42
C ARG A 68 -5.48 8.75 -0.47
N ALA A 69 -5.14 8.86 -1.75
CA ALA A 69 -5.87 9.69 -2.70
C ALA A 69 -7.33 9.25 -2.86
N ARG A 70 -7.63 7.94 -2.79
CA ARG A 70 -9.00 7.43 -2.79
C ARG A 70 -9.75 7.80 -1.50
N GLY A 71 -9.09 7.73 -0.34
CA GLY A 71 -9.66 8.15 0.95
C GLY A 71 -10.01 9.63 0.98
N GLU A 72 -9.10 10.51 0.53
CA GLU A 72 -9.32 11.95 0.43
C GLU A 72 -10.47 12.28 -0.55
N ARG A 73 -10.52 11.62 -1.71
CA ARG A 73 -11.64 11.79 -2.66
C ARG A 73 -12.99 11.32 -2.11
N ARG A 74 -13.00 10.33 -1.22
CA ARG A 74 -14.22 9.88 -0.54
C ARG A 74 -14.66 10.90 0.51
N SER A 75 -13.73 11.39 1.32
CA SER A 75 -13.98 12.44 2.31
C SER A 75 -14.45 13.76 1.69
N SER A 76 -13.97 14.14 0.50
CA SER A 76 -14.45 15.34 -0.21
C SER A 76 -15.80 15.16 -0.90
N ARG A 77 -16.25 13.92 -1.17
CA ARG A 77 -17.60 13.67 -1.71
C ARG A 77 -18.66 13.57 -0.62
N ASP A 78 -18.28 13.15 0.59
CA ASP A 78 -19.16 13.10 1.78
C ASP A 78 -19.24 14.43 2.53
N HIS A 79 -19.40 15.56 1.83
CA HIS A 79 -19.76 16.83 2.46
C HIS A 79 -21.20 17.30 2.14
N PRO A 80 -22.24 16.58 2.60
CA PRO A 80 -23.57 17.17 2.76
C PRO A 80 -23.78 17.91 4.11
N ASP A 81 -22.79 17.94 5.01
CA ASP A 81 -22.94 18.47 6.37
C ASP A 81 -22.33 19.88 6.59
N ALA A 82 -22.57 20.84 5.69
CA ALA A 82 -22.35 22.26 5.99
C ALA A 82 -23.49 22.87 6.85
N GLN A 83 -24.48 22.07 7.25
CA GLN A 83 -25.67 22.51 7.97
C GLN A 83 -25.51 22.74 9.50
N PRO A 84 -24.70 21.98 10.27
CA PRO A 84 -24.61 22.17 11.71
C PRO A 84 -23.82 23.43 12.11
N ALA A 85 -22.80 23.81 11.33
CA ALA A 85 -22.01 25.02 11.59
C ALA A 85 -22.83 26.31 11.41
N ILE A 86 -23.69 26.37 10.37
CA ILE A 86 -24.56 27.53 10.12
C ILE A 86 -25.63 27.65 11.22
N ARG A 87 -26.19 26.53 11.70
CA ARG A 87 -27.15 26.53 12.83
C ARG A 87 -26.53 27.02 14.13
N GLN A 88 -25.28 26.64 14.44
CA GLN A 88 -24.59 27.15 15.63
C GLN A 88 -24.30 28.64 15.54
N ALA A 89 -23.85 29.13 14.37
CA ALA A 89 -23.59 30.55 14.17
C ALA A 89 -24.87 31.41 14.31
N THR A 90 -26.01 30.93 13.81
CA THR A 90 -27.29 31.65 13.93
C THR A 90 -27.83 31.67 15.35
N LEU A 91 -27.69 30.59 16.13
CA LEU A 91 -28.10 30.56 17.54
C LEU A 91 -27.29 31.55 18.40
N LEU A 92 -25.98 31.67 18.15
CA LEU A 92 -25.14 32.63 18.88
C LEU A 92 -25.52 34.08 18.57
N LEU A 93 -25.79 34.40 17.30
CA LEU A 93 -26.26 35.72 16.90
C LEU A 93 -27.63 36.06 17.52
N ALA A 94 -28.56 35.11 17.52
CA ALA A 94 -29.89 35.30 18.10
C ALA A 94 -29.83 35.52 19.62
N ALA A 95 -29.01 34.73 20.34
CA ALA A 95 -28.80 34.89 21.77
C ALA A 95 -28.16 36.24 22.12
N GLY A 96 -27.14 36.66 21.36
CA GLY A 96 -26.51 37.98 21.55
C GLY A 96 -27.49 39.13 21.34
N ALA A 97 -28.30 39.08 20.28
CA ALA A 97 -29.32 40.09 20.00
C ALA A 97 -30.38 40.16 21.12
N ALA A 98 -30.84 39.01 21.62
CA ALA A 98 -31.82 38.97 22.72
C ALA A 98 -31.28 39.61 24.01
N VAL A 99 -30.01 39.39 24.35
CA VAL A 99 -29.38 40.01 25.53
C VAL A 99 -29.29 41.53 25.37
N ILE A 100 -28.90 42.03 24.20
CA ILE A 100 -28.82 43.47 23.93
C ILE A 100 -30.19 44.13 24.06
N ILE A 101 -31.24 43.51 23.50
CA ILE A 101 -32.61 44.02 23.59
C ILE A 101 -33.09 44.04 25.04
N LEU A 102 -32.86 42.96 25.81
CA LEU A 102 -33.25 42.87 27.21
C LEU A 102 -32.55 43.95 28.05
N LEU A 103 -31.25 44.17 27.84
CA LEU A 103 -30.49 45.19 28.53
C LEU A 103 -31.00 46.60 28.18
N GLY A 104 -31.32 46.85 26.91
CA GLY A 104 -31.91 48.11 26.47
C GLY A 104 -33.30 48.39 27.07
N LEU A 105 -34.09 47.36 27.36
CA LEU A 105 -35.38 47.50 28.05
C LEU A 105 -35.23 47.77 29.55
N LEU A 106 -34.18 47.26 30.19
CA LEU A 106 -33.92 47.47 31.63
C LEU A 106 -33.34 48.85 31.95
N ILE A 107 -32.66 49.49 30.99
CA ILE A 107 -32.05 50.82 31.15
C ILE A 107 -33.07 51.94 30.83
N ARG A 108 -34.27 51.59 30.37
CA ARG A 108 -35.33 52.53 29.98
C ARG A 108 -36.28 52.81 31.13
#